data_AF-A0A315R5N4-F1
#
_entry.id   AF-A0A315R5N4-F1
#
_cell.length_a   1.000
_cell.length_b   1.000
_cell.length_c   1.000
_cell.angle_alpha   90.00
_cell.angle_beta   90.00
_cell.angle_gamma   90.00
#
_symmetry.space_group_name_H-M   'P 1'
#
loop_
_entity.id
_entity.type
_entity.pdbx_description
1 polymer ?
#
loop_
_entity_poly.entity_id
_entity_poly.type
_entity_poly.pdbx_seq_one_letter_code
_entity_poly.pdbx_strand_id
1 'polypeptide(L)'
;MSDKKFTEEELYQLLLEKAKEIEKVPGVRDINNDPRLPNYEVFKECFGNFRKSDKLKDLVQEFSLLNKMNGCYCLDCPRDQENCKLNPLTCKSKYTEEELKPYFELFDTIVF
;
A
#
# COMPACT_ATOMS: atom_id res chain seq x y z
N MET A 1 4.51 26.58 -21.56
CA MET A 1 5.56 25.74 -20.93
C MET A 1 5.06 25.45 -19.53
N SER A 2 4.43 24.30 -19.30
CA SER A 2 3.87 24.00 -17.97
C SER A 2 5.02 23.65 -17.03
N ASP A 3 5.19 24.46 -15.99
CA ASP A 3 6.09 24.21 -14.86
C ASP A 3 5.73 22.88 -14.20
N LYS A 4 6.28 21.76 -14.68
CA LYS A 4 6.12 20.46 -14.02
C LYS A 4 6.89 20.51 -12.71
N LYS A 5 6.15 20.69 -11.62
CA LYS A 5 6.66 20.72 -10.23
C LYS A 5 7.26 19.40 -9.75
N PHE A 6 7.00 18.29 -10.46
CA PHE A 6 7.46 16.96 -10.09
C PHE A 6 7.95 16.18 -11.30
N THR A 7 9.02 15.42 -11.12
CA THR A 7 9.45 14.38 -12.06
C THR A 7 8.66 13.10 -11.87
N GLU A 8 8.76 12.19 -12.85
CA GLU A 8 8.16 10.86 -12.75
C GLU A 8 8.74 10.06 -11.58
N GLU A 9 10.06 10.12 -11.39
CA GLU A 9 10.76 9.43 -10.31
C GLU A 9 10.35 9.97 -8.94
N GLU A 10 10.21 11.29 -8.80
CA GLU A 10 9.72 11.92 -7.56
C GLU A 10 8.31 11.46 -7.21
N LEU A 11 7.40 11.45 -8.20
CA LEU A 11 6.04 10.95 -7.99
C LEU A 11 6.05 9.46 -7.66
N TYR A 12 6.91 8.66 -8.27
CA TYR A 12 7.04 7.25 -7.95
C TYR A 12 7.48 7.04 -6.50
N GLN A 13 8.51 7.77 -6.05
CA GLN A 13 9.01 7.66 -4.67
C GLN A 13 7.96 8.09 -3.65
N LEU A 14 7.27 9.22 -3.88
CA LEU A 14 6.19 9.68 -3.01
C LEU A 14 5.06 8.64 -2.90
N LEU A 15 4.70 8.01 -4.03
CA LEU A 15 3.67 6.97 -4.05
C LEU A 15 4.14 5.70 -3.31
N LEU A 16 5.41 5.31 -3.50
CA LEU A 16 6.02 4.15 -2.84
C LEU A 16 6.09 4.33 -1.32
N GLU A 17 6.56 5.49 -0.85
CA GLU A 17 6.60 5.83 0.57
C GLU A 17 5.20 5.75 1.18
N LYS A 18 4.20 6.31 0.50
CA LYS A 18 2.82 6.22 0.98
C LYS A 18 2.33 4.79 1.01
N ALA A 19 2.62 3.99 -0.01
CA ALA A 19 2.24 2.58 -0.08
C ALA A 19 2.84 1.76 1.08
N LYS A 20 4.11 2.01 1.42
CA LYS A 20 4.78 1.41 2.59
C LYS A 20 4.12 1.80 3.91
N GLU A 21 3.75 3.07 4.06
CA GLU A 21 3.09 3.57 5.28
C GLU A 21 1.73 2.89 5.52
N ILE A 22 0.94 2.68 4.47
CA ILE A 22 -0.43 2.14 4.57
C ILE A 22 -0.53 0.65 4.22
N GLU A 23 0.57 0.04 3.78
CA GLU A 23 0.72 -1.35 3.35
C GLU A 23 -0.32 -1.82 2.30
N LYS A 24 -0.66 -0.91 1.38
CA LYS A 24 -1.55 -1.17 0.24
C LYS A 24 -1.26 -0.16 -0.87
N VAL A 25 -1.76 -0.43 -2.08
CA VAL A 25 -1.71 0.54 -3.19
C VAL A 25 -2.53 1.79 -2.80
N PRO A 26 -1.93 2.99 -2.76
CA PRO A 26 -2.65 4.20 -2.37
C PRO A 26 -3.82 4.52 -3.30
N GLY A 27 -4.99 4.73 -2.72
CA GLY A 27 -6.17 5.20 -3.43
C GLY A 27 -6.26 6.73 -3.46
N VAL A 28 -7.26 7.24 -4.19
CA VAL A 28 -7.53 8.69 -4.32
C VAL A 28 -7.64 9.38 -2.96
N ARG A 29 -8.34 8.75 -1.99
CA ARG A 29 -8.50 9.30 -0.63
C ARG A 29 -7.21 9.27 0.17
N ASP A 30 -6.42 8.20 0.05
CA ASP A 30 -5.14 8.08 0.76
C ASP A 30 -4.15 9.16 0.30
N ILE A 31 -4.19 9.49 -1.00
CA ILE A 31 -3.35 10.53 -1.62
C ILE A 31 -3.84 11.93 -1.27
N ASN A 32 -5.11 12.24 -1.54
CA ASN A 32 -5.64 13.59 -1.37
C ASN A 32 -5.76 14.05 0.09
N ASN A 33 -5.83 13.11 1.04
CA ASN A 33 -5.86 13.43 2.46
C ASN A 33 -4.45 13.59 3.07
N ASP A 34 -3.38 13.26 2.35
CA ASP A 34 -2.02 13.43 2.84
C ASP A 34 -1.46 14.79 2.38
N PRO A 35 -1.22 15.74 3.30
CA PRO A 35 -0.72 17.06 2.94
C PRO A 35 0.70 17.06 2.37
N ARG A 36 1.43 15.94 2.48
CA ARG A 36 2.78 15.78 1.92
C ARG A 36 2.77 15.39 0.44
N LEU A 37 1.64 14.92 -0.07
CA LEU A 37 1.52 14.44 -1.45
C LEU A 37 0.87 15.50 -2.35
N PRO A 38 1.24 15.55 -3.65
CA PRO A 38 0.45 16.30 -4.61
C PRO A 38 -0.94 15.67 -4.79
N ASN A 39 -1.85 16.41 -5.45
CA ASN A 39 -3.19 15.89 -5.73
C ASN A 39 -3.11 14.62 -6.60
N TYR A 40 -4.04 13.69 -6.40
CA TYR A 40 -4.19 12.48 -7.20
C TYR A 40 -4.13 12.71 -8.72
N GLU A 41 -4.70 13.82 -9.21
CA GLU A 41 -4.67 14.13 -10.65
C GLU A 41 -3.24 14.31 -11.19
N VAL A 42 -2.29 14.80 -10.38
CA VAL A 42 -0.87 14.90 -10.78
C VAL A 42 -0.28 13.51 -11.04
N PHE A 43 -0.55 12.54 -10.15
CA PHE A 43 -0.12 11.16 -10.34
C PHE A 43 -0.80 10.50 -11.53
N LYS A 44 -2.10 10.77 -11.73
CA LYS A 44 -2.88 10.20 -12.83
C LYS A 44 -2.45 10.75 -14.19
N GLU A 45 -2.07 12.02 -14.29
CA GLU A 45 -1.45 12.57 -15.50
C GLU A 45 -0.13 11.88 -15.85
N CYS A 46 0.63 11.45 -14.84
CA CYS A 46 1.93 10.79 -15.03
C CYS A 46 1.82 9.28 -15.31
N PHE A 47 0.99 8.57 -14.53
CA PHE A 47 0.94 7.11 -14.49
C PHE A 47 -0.37 6.52 -15.04
N GLY A 48 -1.40 7.34 -15.23
CA GLY A 48 -2.73 6.89 -15.63
C GLY A 48 -3.43 6.09 -14.52
N ASN A 49 -4.13 5.03 -14.91
CA ASN A 49 -4.75 4.11 -13.95
C ASN A 49 -3.68 3.23 -13.32
N PHE A 50 -3.45 3.38 -12.02
CA PHE A 50 -2.36 2.68 -11.32
C PHE A 50 -2.37 1.16 -11.59
N ARG A 51 -3.54 0.51 -11.50
CA ARG A 51 -3.65 -0.95 -11.69
C ARG A 51 -3.35 -1.43 -13.11
N LYS A 52 -3.32 -0.53 -14.09
CA LYS A 52 -3.02 -0.82 -15.50
C LYS A 52 -1.73 -0.15 -15.96
N SER A 53 -0.99 0.48 -15.06
CA SER A 53 0.20 1.26 -15.39
C SER A 53 1.42 0.34 -15.41
N ASP A 54 2.09 0.22 -16.55
CA ASP A 54 3.34 -0.55 -16.65
C ASP A 54 4.43 0.04 -15.73
N LYS A 55 4.45 1.36 -15.56
CA LYS A 55 5.38 2.09 -14.69
C LYS A 55 5.19 1.77 -13.21
N LEU A 56 3.98 1.37 -12.81
CA LEU A 56 3.64 1.04 -11.43
C LEU A 56 3.43 -0.46 -11.22
N LYS A 57 3.76 -1.30 -12.20
CA LYS A 57 3.44 -2.72 -12.18
C LYS A 57 3.99 -3.41 -10.93
N ASP A 58 5.26 -3.18 -10.61
CA ASP A 58 5.92 -3.82 -9.47
C ASP A 58 5.32 -3.35 -8.15
N LEU A 59 5.14 -2.03 -7.98
CA LEU A 59 4.46 -1.44 -6.81
C LEU A 59 3.05 -2.02 -6.64
N VAL A 60 2.26 -2.05 -7.71
CA VAL A 60 0.89 -2.56 -7.67
C VAL A 60 0.87 -4.03 -7.29
N GLN A 61 1.76 -4.84 -7.86
CA GLN A 61 1.85 -6.26 -7.56
C GLN A 61 2.22 -6.49 -6.09
N GLU A 62 3.30 -5.86 -5.62
CA GLU A 62 3.80 -5.98 -4.25
C GLU A 62 2.72 -5.58 -3.23
N PHE A 63 2.18 -4.37 -3.35
CA PHE A 63 1.25 -3.86 -2.34
C PHE A 63 -0.17 -4.42 -2.46
N SER A 64 -0.54 -5.01 -3.60
CA SER A 64 -1.79 -5.77 -3.70
C SER A 64 -1.67 -7.11 -2.98
N LEU A 65 -0.53 -7.80 -3.12
CA LEU A 65 -0.25 -9.04 -2.39
C LEU A 65 -0.16 -8.76 -0.88
N LEU A 66 0.59 -7.73 -0.48
CA LEU A 66 0.69 -7.33 0.93
C LEU A 66 -0.67 -7.00 1.54
N ASN A 67 -1.52 -6.26 0.84
CA ASN A 67 -2.87 -5.96 1.32
C ASN A 67 -3.73 -7.22 1.46
N LYS A 68 -3.55 -8.23 0.59
CA LYS A 68 -4.24 -9.53 0.70
C LYS A 68 -3.76 -10.30 1.95
N MET A 69 -2.45 -10.37 2.16
CA MET A 69 -1.84 -10.99 3.34
C MET A 69 -2.29 -10.30 4.64
N ASN A 70 -2.30 -8.97 4.66
CA ASN A 70 -2.83 -8.18 5.76
C ASN A 70 -4.31 -8.46 6.03
N GLY A 71 -5.10 -8.77 5.00
CA GLY A 71 -6.48 -9.24 5.14
C GLY A 71 -6.57 -10.55 5.94
N CYS A 72 -5.75 -11.55 5.61
CA CYS A 72 -5.67 -12.81 6.36
C CYS A 72 -5.19 -12.60 7.80
N TYR A 73 -4.16 -11.77 7.99
CA TYR A 73 -3.68 -11.39 9.32
C TYR A 73 -4.78 -10.73 10.16
N CYS A 74 -5.57 -9.83 9.58
CA CYS A 74 -6.69 -9.20 10.26
C CYS A 74 -7.86 -10.15 10.53
N LEU A 75 -8.08 -11.15 9.66
CA LEU A 75 -9.15 -12.15 9.82
C LEU A 75 -8.96 -12.99 11.10
N ASP A 76 -7.71 -13.27 11.48
CA ASP A 76 -7.39 -14.01 12.69
C ASP A 76 -7.27 -13.09 13.93
N CYS A 77 -7.46 -11.77 13.76
CA CYS A 77 -7.39 -10.83 14.85
C CYS A 77 -8.58 -11.01 15.80
N PRO A 78 -8.36 -11.10 17.14
CA PRO A 78 -9.43 -11.21 18.13
C PRO A 78 -10.22 -9.90 18.32
N ARG A 79 -9.85 -8.82 17.63
CA ARG A 79 -10.57 -7.54 17.68
C ARG A 79 -11.73 -7.56 16.69
N ASP A 80 -12.74 -6.75 16.98
CA ASP A 80 -13.82 -6.47 16.05
C ASP A 80 -13.27 -5.87 14.75
N GLN A 81 -13.34 -6.65 13.67
CA GLN A 81 -12.83 -6.30 12.35
C GLN A 81 -13.64 -5.18 11.69
N GLU A 82 -14.92 -5.03 12.02
CA GLU A 82 -15.80 -4.03 11.40
C GLU A 82 -15.49 -2.62 11.93
N ASN A 83 -14.96 -2.52 13.15
CA ASN A 83 -14.70 -1.25 13.83
C ASN A 83 -13.21 -0.95 14.03
N CYS A 84 -12.32 -1.84 13.60
CA CYS A 84 -10.88 -1.64 13.72
C CYS A 84 -10.38 -0.55 12.76
N LYS A 85 -9.85 0.55 13.33
CA LYS A 85 -9.26 1.67 12.57
C LYS A 85 -7.73 1.69 12.61
N LEU A 86 -7.10 0.62 13.08
CA LEU A 86 -5.65 0.54 13.18
C LEU A 86 -5.02 0.14 11.84
N ASN A 87 -3.84 0.68 11.58
CA ASN A 87 -3.02 0.28 10.44
C ASN A 87 -2.38 -1.10 10.74
N PRO A 88 -2.40 -2.06 9.79
CA PRO A 88 -1.75 -3.36 9.95
C PRO A 88 -0.29 -3.26 10.38
N LEU A 89 0.49 -2.30 9.85
CA LEU A 89 1.87 -2.05 10.25
C LEU A 89 2.02 -1.82 11.76
N THR A 90 1.10 -1.05 12.36
CA THR A 90 1.07 -0.78 13.80
C THR A 90 0.70 -2.00 14.63
N CYS A 91 -0.10 -2.91 14.07
CA CYS A 91 -0.44 -4.15 14.74
C CYS A 91 0.75 -5.14 14.69
N LYS A 92 1.39 -5.24 13.53
CA LYS A 92 2.53 -6.14 13.29
C LYS A 92 3.75 -5.79 14.12
N SER A 93 4.00 -4.50 14.41
CA SER A 93 5.15 -4.08 15.23
C SER A 93 5.17 -4.63 16.67
N LYS A 94 4.09 -5.29 17.11
CA LYS A 94 3.98 -5.94 18.42
C LYS A 94 4.43 -7.39 18.43
N TYR A 95 4.63 -7.98 17.26
CA TYR A 95 4.93 -9.39 17.07
C TYR A 95 6.33 -9.55 16.47
N THR A 96 6.95 -10.70 16.70
CA THR A 96 8.24 -11.05 16.09
C THR A 96 8.06 -11.50 14.65
N GLU A 97 9.17 -11.59 13.90
CA GLU A 97 9.16 -12.10 12.54
C GLU A 97 8.64 -13.55 12.49
N GLU A 98 9.01 -14.40 13.47
CA GLU A 98 8.56 -15.79 13.54
C GLU A 98 7.05 -15.91 13.74
N GLU A 99 6.45 -15.01 14.52
CA GLU A 99 5.00 -14.96 14.74
C GLU A 99 4.24 -14.49 13.48
N LEU A 100 4.87 -13.64 12.67
CA LEU A 100 4.27 -13.08 11.44
C LEU A 100 4.53 -13.94 10.20
N LYS A 101 5.57 -14.79 10.23
CA LYS A 101 6.02 -15.65 9.14
C LYS A 101 4.89 -16.42 8.42
N PRO A 102 3.89 -17.02 9.11
CA PRO A 102 2.81 -17.73 8.42
C PRO A 102 2.00 -16.84 7.46
N TYR A 103 1.82 -15.56 7.80
CA TYR A 103 1.01 -14.63 7.01
C TYR A 103 1.76 -13.97 5.86
N PHE A 104 3.08 -13.77 6.00
CA PHE A 104 3.83 -12.90 5.08
C PHE A 104 4.99 -13.60 4.35
N GLU A 105 5.52 -14.70 4.87
CA GLU A 105 6.58 -15.48 4.19
C GLU A 105 6.02 -16.77 3.57
N LEU A 106 5.12 -17.45 4.30
CA LEU A 106 4.57 -18.75 3.89
C LEU A 106 3.20 -18.63 3.22
N PHE A 107 2.74 -17.41 2.94
CA PHE A 107 1.41 -17.14 2.40
C PHE A 107 1.08 -17.98 1.17
N ASP A 108 1.99 -17.99 0.19
CA ASP A 108 1.78 -18.71 -1.07
C ASP A 108 1.81 -20.23 -0.90
N THR A 109 2.42 -20.75 0.18
CA THR A 109 2.49 -22.19 0.47
C THR A 109 1.29 -22.72 1.27
N ILE A 110 0.51 -21.82 1.87
CA ILE A 110 -0.60 -22.17 2.77
C ILE A 110 -1.96 -21.92 2.08
N VAL A 111 -2.03 -20.93 1.18
CA VAL A 111 -3.27 -20.50 0.53
C VAL A 111 -3.44 -21.10 -0.87
N PHE A 112 -2.41 -21.72 -1.44
CA PHE A 112 -2.40 -22.37 -2.76
C PHE A 112 -1.81 -23.78 -2.70
#